data_AF-A0A4R2CGU0-F1
#
_entry.id   AF-A0A4R2CGU0-F1
#
_cell.length_a   1.000
_cell.length_b   1.000
_cell.length_c   1.000
_cell.angle_alpha   90.00
_cell.angle_beta   90.00
_cell.angle_gamma   90.00
#
_symmetry.space_group_name_H-M   'P 1'
#
loop_
_entity.id
_entity.type
_entity.pdbx_description
1 polymer ?
#
loop_
_entity_poly.entity_id
_entity_poly.type
_entity_poly.pdbx_seq_one_letter_code
_entity_poly.pdbx_strand_id
1 'polypeptide(L)'
;MRPGWCGSKAHDRHHLGLGGRRVLVSRQWTGKTLAEHKADRAEVVRQTLAAAGVEMHDTDRYAATESLEDGSPRFIWEPVDRANDDDLPTWHGLITRGINERIRWRTDYEQAKRAGPTTHDTNSATATDHPANSAV
;
A
#
# COMPACT_ATOMS: atom_id res chain seq x y z
N MET A 1 -28.41 22.44 17.37
CA MET A 1 -27.21 22.54 16.49
C MET A 1 -27.17 23.95 15.91
N ARG A 2 -26.02 24.64 15.96
CA ARG A 2 -25.84 25.92 15.30
C ARG A 2 -25.32 25.66 13.87
N PRO A 3 -25.86 26.31 12.83
CA PRO A 3 -25.31 26.22 11.49
C PRO A 3 -23.80 26.56 11.52
N GLY A 4 -22.97 25.72 10.88
CA GLY A 4 -21.51 25.90 10.82
C GLY A 4 -20.71 25.30 11.97
N TRP A 5 -21.33 24.62 12.94
CA TRP A 5 -20.62 23.98 14.04
C TRP A 5 -20.54 22.45 13.86
N CYS A 6 -19.35 21.93 13.53
CA CYS A 6 -19.05 20.51 13.53
C CYS A 6 -18.10 20.18 14.69
N GLY A 7 -18.45 19.21 15.53
CA GLY A 7 -17.62 18.78 16.67
C GLY A 7 -16.43 17.88 16.30
N SER A 8 -16.26 17.53 15.02
CA SER A 8 -15.11 16.76 14.56
C SER A 8 -13.85 17.62 14.57
N LYS A 9 -12.74 17.08 15.11
CA LYS A 9 -11.42 17.75 15.09
C LYS A 9 -10.99 18.19 13.68
N ALA A 10 -11.38 17.43 12.65
CA ALA A 10 -11.07 17.75 11.25
C ALA A 10 -11.70 19.05 10.78
N HIS A 11 -12.79 19.48 11.42
CA HIS A 11 -13.56 20.67 11.09
C HIS A 11 -13.47 21.76 12.18
N ASP A 12 -12.53 21.63 13.12
CA ASP A 12 -12.21 22.68 14.10
C ASP A 12 -11.45 23.83 13.42
N ARG A 13 -11.73 25.08 13.79
CA ARG A 13 -11.11 26.30 13.25
C ARG A 13 -9.58 26.27 13.26
N HIS A 14 -8.98 25.60 14.24
CA HIS A 14 -7.52 25.47 14.36
C HIS A 14 -6.91 24.55 13.29
N HIS A 15 -7.74 23.70 12.69
CA HIS A 15 -7.37 22.75 11.65
C HIS A 15 -8.02 23.09 10.29
N LEU A 16 -8.99 24.01 10.25
CA LEU A 16 -9.50 24.63 9.03
C LEU A 16 -8.36 25.36 8.31
N GLY A 17 -8.17 25.06 7.03
CA GLY A 17 -7.16 25.73 6.20
C GLY A 17 -5.82 25.00 6.07
N LEU A 18 -5.65 23.85 6.73
CA LEU A 18 -4.53 22.93 6.43
C LEU A 18 -4.77 22.30 5.05
N GLY A 19 -4.37 23.00 4.00
CA GLY A 19 -4.45 22.52 2.62
C GLY A 19 -3.48 21.36 2.39
N GLY A 20 -3.99 20.21 1.90
CA GLY A 20 -3.15 19.14 1.39
C GLY A 20 -3.78 17.75 1.43
N ARG A 21 -3.19 16.84 0.64
CA ARG A 21 -3.38 15.39 0.66
C ARG A 21 -2.79 14.79 1.95
N ARG A 22 -3.20 15.23 3.14
CA ARG A 22 -2.63 14.77 4.42
C ARG A 22 -3.56 13.81 5.13
N VAL A 23 -3.01 12.82 5.83
CA VAL A 23 -3.80 11.78 6.50
C VAL A 23 -4.09 12.17 7.95
N LEU A 24 -5.38 12.19 8.31
CA LEU A 24 -5.83 12.27 9.70
C LEU A 24 -5.97 10.86 10.26
N VAL A 25 -5.00 10.40 11.05
CA VAL A 25 -5.18 9.21 11.90
C VAL A 25 -5.38 9.66 13.34
N SER A 26 -6.05 8.82 14.15
CA SER A 26 -6.51 9.15 15.49
C SER A 26 -5.43 9.77 16.40
N ARG A 27 -5.83 10.83 17.12
CA ARG A 27 -5.13 11.52 18.22
C ARG A 27 -3.84 12.29 17.88
N GLN A 28 -3.11 11.96 16.82
CA GLN A 28 -1.91 12.70 16.43
C GLN A 28 -1.82 12.88 14.92
N TRP A 29 -1.40 14.08 14.50
CA TRP A 29 -1.11 14.38 13.11
C TRP A 29 0.25 13.75 12.78
N THR A 30 0.28 12.78 11.87
CA THR A 30 1.55 12.15 11.46
C THR A 30 2.42 13.07 10.60
N GLY A 31 1.86 14.19 10.13
CA GLY A 31 2.50 15.10 9.17
C GLY A 31 2.60 14.54 7.75
N LYS A 32 2.22 13.26 7.55
CA LYS A 32 2.42 12.55 6.28
C LYS A 32 1.38 12.89 5.21
N THR A 33 1.81 12.83 3.96
CA THR A 33 0.92 12.87 2.80
C THR A 33 0.22 11.53 2.55
N LEU A 34 -0.84 11.50 1.74
CA LEU A 34 -1.54 10.29 1.29
C LEU A 34 -0.60 9.36 0.51
N ALA A 35 0.35 9.94 -0.24
CA ALA A 35 1.34 9.19 -0.98
C ALA A 35 2.33 8.49 -0.03
N GLU A 36 2.85 9.22 0.96
CA GLU A 36 3.69 8.65 2.01
C GLU A 36 2.96 7.56 2.80
N HIS A 37 1.69 7.79 3.15
CA HIS A 37 0.90 6.78 3.84
C HIS A 37 0.60 5.55 2.97
N LYS A 38 0.43 5.73 1.65
CA LYS A 38 0.34 4.61 0.69
C LYS A 38 1.65 3.82 0.69
N ALA A 39 2.79 4.52 0.65
CA ALA A 39 4.13 3.91 0.69
C ALA A 39 4.36 3.15 2.00
N ASP A 40 4.01 3.71 3.16
CA ASP A 40 4.10 3.03 4.46
C ASP A 40 3.30 1.72 4.47
N ARG A 41 2.08 1.73 3.92
CA ARG A 41 1.24 0.53 3.84
C ARG A 41 1.81 -0.51 2.89
N ALA A 42 2.38 -0.08 1.77
CA ALA A 42 3.06 -0.96 0.82
C ALA A 42 4.29 -1.61 1.48
N GLU A 43 5.05 -0.84 2.26
CA GLU A 43 6.23 -1.32 2.98
C GLU A 43 5.89 -2.43 3.98
N VAL A 44 4.79 -2.28 4.74
CA VAL A 44 4.31 -3.34 5.65
C VAL A 44 4.01 -4.63 4.88
N VAL A 45 3.34 -4.53 3.72
CA VAL A 45 3.04 -5.70 2.88
C VAL A 45 4.33 -6.32 2.34
N ARG A 46 5.26 -5.51 1.85
CA ARG A 46 6.57 -5.95 1.33
C ARG A 46 7.35 -6.72 2.39
N GLN A 47 7.46 -6.17 3.60
CA GLN A 47 8.15 -6.84 4.72
C GLN A 47 7.46 -8.14 5.12
N THR A 48 6.12 -8.17 5.13
CA THR A 48 5.35 -9.38 5.46
C THR A 48 5.59 -10.49 4.44
N LEU A 49 5.56 -10.16 3.14
CA LEU A 49 5.82 -11.12 2.06
C LEU A 49 7.27 -11.61 2.07
N ALA A 50 8.22 -10.69 2.23
CA ALA A 50 9.65 -11.03 2.29
C ALA A 50 9.99 -11.96 3.46
N ALA A 51 9.38 -11.75 4.63
CA ALA A 51 9.54 -12.63 5.78
C ALA A 51 9.05 -14.07 5.52
N ALA A 52 8.07 -14.24 4.61
CA ALA A 52 7.59 -15.54 4.18
C ALA A 52 8.34 -16.10 2.95
N GLY A 53 9.40 -15.43 2.49
CA GLY A 53 10.13 -15.80 1.27
C GLY A 53 9.34 -15.57 -0.02
N VAL A 54 8.31 -14.72 0.01
CA VAL A 54 7.49 -14.38 -1.15
C VAL A 54 7.95 -13.04 -1.70
N GLU A 55 8.29 -12.99 -2.99
CA GLU A 55 8.63 -11.75 -3.68
C GLU A 55 7.38 -10.86 -3.82
N MET A 56 7.54 -9.55 -3.60
CA MET A 56 6.42 -8.62 -3.73
C MET A 56 5.96 -8.56 -5.18
N HIS A 57 4.65 -8.65 -5.40
CA HIS A 57 4.12 -8.49 -6.74
C HIS A 57 4.33 -7.07 -7.26
N ASP A 58 4.69 -6.94 -8.53
CA ASP A 58 4.82 -5.66 -9.22
C ASP A 58 3.47 -4.94 -9.29
N THR A 59 3.30 -3.92 -8.44
CA THR A 59 2.07 -3.12 -8.38
C THR A 59 2.00 -2.02 -9.43
N ASP A 60 3.13 -1.67 -10.04
CA ASP A 60 3.27 -0.59 -11.01
C ASP A 60 3.44 -1.10 -12.45
N ARG A 61 3.29 -2.42 -12.65
CA ARG A 61 3.27 -3.09 -13.96
C ARG A 61 2.49 -2.34 -15.06
N TYR A 62 1.36 -1.72 -14.70
CA TYR A 62 0.48 -1.00 -15.63
C TYR A 62 0.58 0.54 -15.48
N ALA A 63 1.61 1.05 -14.81
CA ALA A 63 1.85 2.48 -14.68
C ALA A 63 2.33 3.05 -16.02
N ALA A 64 1.48 3.84 -16.66
CA ALA A 64 1.79 4.51 -17.93
C ALA A 64 2.85 5.63 -17.79
N THR A 65 3.22 5.98 -16.56
CA THR A 65 4.23 7.01 -16.26
C THR A 65 5.64 6.44 -16.11
N GLU A 66 5.80 5.11 -16.12
CA GLU A 66 7.12 4.50 -16.07
C GLU A 66 7.75 4.40 -17.45
N SER A 67 9.05 4.70 -17.51
CA SER A 67 9.89 4.47 -18.67
C SER A 67 10.71 3.20 -18.50
N LEU A 68 11.07 2.58 -19.62
CA LEU A 68 12.07 1.51 -19.67
C LEU A 68 13.48 2.08 -19.35
N GLU A 69 14.46 1.19 -19.17
CA GLU A 69 15.85 1.58 -18.86
C GLU A 69 16.47 2.50 -19.92
N ASP A 70 16.00 2.41 -21.16
CA ASP A 70 16.40 3.25 -22.29
C ASP A 70 15.67 4.60 -22.36
N GLY A 71 14.77 4.89 -21.42
CA GLY A 71 13.98 6.12 -21.35
C GLY A 71 12.71 6.11 -22.20
N SER A 72 12.46 5.06 -22.99
CA SER A 72 11.24 4.95 -23.81
C SER A 72 10.00 4.66 -22.95
N PRO A 73 8.79 5.06 -23.38
CA PRO A 73 7.57 4.78 -22.63
C PRO A 73 7.30 3.27 -22.59
N ARG A 74 6.88 2.76 -21.43
CA ARG A 74 6.56 1.32 -21.25
C ARG A 74 5.44 0.82 -22.17
N PHE A 75 4.50 1.69 -22.56
CA PHE A 75 3.36 1.34 -23.38
C PHE A 75 3.22 2.27 -24.59
N ILE A 76 2.90 1.67 -25.74
CA ILE A 76 2.46 2.37 -26.95
C ILE A 76 0.96 2.13 -27.07
N TRP A 77 0.20 3.20 -27.33
CA TRP A 77 -1.24 3.14 -27.50
C TRP A 77 -1.58 3.23 -28.98
N GLU A 78 -2.17 2.18 -29.51
CA GLU A 78 -2.61 2.10 -30.90
C GLU A 78 -4.13 1.84 -30.96
N PRO A 79 -4.83 2.37 -31.97
CA PRO A 79 -6.23 2.01 -32.20
C PRO A 79 -6.36 0.51 -32.50
N VAL A 80 -7.38 -0.13 -31.94
CA VAL A 80 -7.70 -1.53 -32.26
C VAL A 80 -8.39 -1.61 -33.61
N ASP A 81 -7.84 -2.38 -34.53
CA ASP A 81 -8.44 -2.71 -35.82
C ASP A 81 -9.28 -3.98 -35.69
N ARG A 82 -10.59 -3.80 -35.50
CA ARG A 82 -11.52 -4.93 -35.34
C ARG A 82 -11.63 -5.84 -36.56
N ALA A 83 -11.11 -5.46 -37.72
CA ALA A 83 -11.12 -6.31 -38.91
C ALA A 83 -9.90 -7.25 -38.97
N ASN A 84 -8.83 -6.93 -38.24
CA ASN A 84 -7.55 -7.64 -38.31
C ASN A 84 -7.03 -8.13 -36.95
N ASP A 85 -7.56 -7.60 -35.84
CA ASP A 85 -7.12 -7.89 -34.46
C ASP A 85 -8.05 -8.90 -33.75
N ASP A 86 -8.27 -10.05 -34.38
CA ASP A 86 -9.20 -11.09 -33.88
C ASP A 86 -8.67 -11.88 -32.67
N ASP A 87 -7.36 -11.82 -32.41
CA ASP A 87 -6.68 -12.55 -31.33
C ASP A 87 -6.59 -11.77 -30.01
N LEU A 88 -7.07 -10.52 -29.99
CA LEU A 88 -7.04 -9.70 -28.79
C LEU A 88 -7.94 -10.27 -27.68
N PRO A 89 -7.47 -10.30 -26.43
CA PRO A 89 -8.28 -10.77 -25.32
C PRO A 89 -9.50 -9.86 -25.16
N THR A 90 -10.67 -10.48 -25.03
CA THR A 90 -11.89 -9.75 -24.73
C THR A 90 -11.75 -9.00 -23.41
N TRP A 91 -12.51 -7.91 -23.26
CA TRP A 91 -12.61 -7.17 -22.00
C TRP A 91 -12.89 -8.09 -20.80
N HIS A 92 -13.79 -9.06 -20.96
CA HIS A 92 -14.08 -10.06 -19.94
C HIS A 92 -12.86 -10.91 -19.58
N GLY A 93 -12.07 -11.32 -20.58
CA GLY A 93 -10.81 -12.06 -20.35
C GLY A 93 -9.79 -11.25 -19.56
N LEU A 94 -9.63 -9.96 -19.91
CA LEU A 94 -8.73 -9.05 -19.18
C LEU A 94 -9.18 -8.84 -17.74
N ILE A 95 -10.47 -8.60 -17.51
CA ILE A 95 -11.02 -8.40 -16.16
C ILE A 95 -10.90 -9.67 -15.33
N THR A 96 -11.19 -10.84 -15.91
CA THR A 96 -11.04 -12.13 -15.21
C THR A 96 -9.59 -12.36 -14.78
N ARG A 97 -8.62 -12.07 -15.65
CA ARG A 97 -7.20 -12.15 -15.30
C ARG A 97 -6.85 -11.23 -14.13
N GLY A 98 -7.30 -9.97 -14.15
CA GLY A 98 -7.07 -9.01 -13.06
C GLY A 98 -7.70 -9.42 -11.73
N ILE A 99 -8.91 -10.01 -11.76
CA ILE A 99 -9.58 -10.54 -10.56
C ILE A 99 -8.79 -11.71 -9.98
N ASN A 100 -8.41 -12.69 -10.81
CA ASN A 100 -7.65 -13.85 -10.38
C ASN A 100 -6.30 -13.45 -9.78
N GLU A 101 -5.63 -12.47 -10.38
CA GLU A 101 -4.40 -11.91 -9.86
C GLU A 101 -4.59 -11.28 -8.48
N ARG A 102 -5.62 -10.45 -8.30
CA ARG A 102 -5.94 -9.85 -7.01
C ARG A 102 -6.29 -10.89 -5.94
N ILE A 103 -7.00 -11.97 -6.30
CA ILE A 103 -7.29 -13.09 -5.40
C ILE A 103 -6.00 -13.77 -4.96
N ARG A 104 -5.08 -14.05 -5.90
CA ARG A 104 -3.77 -14.62 -5.60
C ARG A 104 -2.99 -13.73 -4.64
N TRP A 105 -2.82 -12.45 -4.95
CA TRP A 105 -2.07 -11.52 -4.10
C TRP A 105 -2.61 -11.43 -2.67
N ARG A 106 -3.94 -11.41 -2.54
CA ARG A 106 -4.59 -11.43 -1.23
C ARG A 106 -4.30 -12.73 -0.49
N THR A 107 -4.37 -13.85 -1.20
CA THR A 107 -4.10 -15.18 -0.61
C THR A 107 -2.66 -15.27 -0.14
N ASP A 108 -1.70 -14.85 -0.96
CA ASP A 108 -0.27 -14.85 -0.63
C ASP A 108 0.01 -13.98 0.60
N TYR A 109 -0.56 -12.77 0.66
CA TYR A 109 -0.43 -11.91 1.83
C TYR A 109 -1.04 -12.51 3.10
N GLU A 110 -2.24 -13.09 3.02
CA GLU A 110 -2.88 -13.73 4.19
C GLU A 110 -2.12 -14.98 4.65
N GLN A 111 -1.54 -15.74 3.73
CA GLN A 111 -0.67 -16.87 4.07
C GLN A 111 0.62 -16.40 4.74
N ALA A 112 1.29 -15.40 4.17
CA ALA A 112 2.50 -14.80 4.75
C ALA A 112 2.24 -14.25 6.15
N LYS A 113 1.13 -13.54 6.34
CA LYS A 113 0.70 -13.02 7.64
C LYS A 113 0.46 -14.13 8.67
N ARG A 114 -0.08 -15.29 8.26
CA ARG A 114 -0.29 -16.45 9.15
C ARG A 114 1.00 -17.18 9.50
N ALA A 115 1.96 -17.23 8.58
CA ALA A 115 3.28 -17.82 8.85
C ALA A 115 4.00 -17.08 9.98
N GLY A 116 3.68 -15.79 10.17
CA GLY A 116 4.31 -14.94 11.18
C GLY A 116 5.74 -14.56 10.77
N PRO A 117 6.37 -13.61 11.47
CA PRO A 117 7.76 -13.27 11.19
C PRO A 117 8.64 -14.49 11.47
N THR A 118 9.52 -14.85 10.53
CA THR A 118 10.67 -15.70 10.84
C THR A 118 11.45 -14.99 11.93
N THR A 119 11.59 -15.62 13.08
CA THR A 119 12.16 -15.07 14.32
C THR A 119 13.50 -14.37 14.09
N HIS A 120 13.48 -13.06 13.86
CA HIS A 120 14.55 -12.12 14.09
C HIS A 120 13.88 -10.74 14.13
N ASP A 121 13.94 -10.08 15.29
CA ASP A 121 13.41 -8.72 15.56
C ASP A 121 11.91 -8.58 15.83
N THR A 122 11.39 -9.33 16.80
CA THR A 122 10.24 -8.87 17.60
C THR A 122 10.69 -7.92 18.71
N ASN A 123 11.36 -6.81 18.35
CA ASN A 123 11.61 -5.72 19.30
C ASN A 123 10.34 -4.88 19.41
N SER A 124 9.38 -5.38 20.21
CA SER A 124 8.26 -4.57 20.67
C SER A 124 8.82 -3.44 21.53
N ALA A 125 8.37 -2.20 21.31
CA ALA A 125 8.80 -0.99 22.03
C ALA A 125 8.48 -0.99 23.55
N THR A 126 8.02 -2.13 24.08
CA THR A 126 7.67 -2.36 25.49
C THR A 126 8.59 -3.35 26.19
N ALA A 127 9.61 -3.91 25.51
CA ALA A 127 10.58 -4.80 26.15
C ALA A 127 11.61 -3.96 26.94
N THR A 128 11.25 -3.54 28.15
CA THR A 128 12.21 -3.01 29.11
C THR A 128 12.92 -4.19 29.78
N ASP A 129 14.11 -4.52 29.31
CA ASP A 129 15.04 -5.38 30.07
C ASP A 129 15.47 -4.60 31.31
N HIS A 130 14.98 -5.00 32.48
CA HIS A 130 15.42 -4.46 33.77
C HIS A 130 16.34 -5.51 34.39
N PRO A 131 17.68 -5.32 34.37
CA PRO A 131 18.56 -6.25 35.05
C PRO A 131 18.34 -6.10 36.56
N ALA A 132 17.88 -7.18 37.20
CA ALA A 132 17.77 -7.27 38.64
C ALA A 132 19.16 -7.12 39.27
N ASN A 133 19.29 -6.12 40.14
CA ASN A 133 20.48 -5.79 40.89
C ASN A 133 20.75 -6.90 41.92
N SER A 134 21.74 -7.75 41.69
CA SER A 134 22.23 -8.70 42.70
C SER A 134 23.23 -7.99 43.62
N ALA A 135 22.76 -7.59 44.80
CA ALA A 135 23.62 -7.22 45.91
C ALA A 135 24.14 -8.50 46.60
N VAL A 136 25.46 -8.58 46.78
CA VAL A 136 26.15 -9.37 47.80
C VAL A 136 27.00 -8.41 48.61
#